data_AF-A0A7S4GFN4-F1
#
_entry.id   AF-A0A7S4GFN4-F1
#
_cell.length_a   1.000
_cell.length_b   1.000
_cell.length_c   1.000
_cell.angle_alpha   90.00
_cell.angle_beta   90.00
_cell.angle_gamma   90.00
#
_symmetry.space_group_name_H-M   'P 1'
#
loop_
_entity.id
_entity.type
_entity.pdbx_description
1 polymer ?
#
loop_
_entity_poly.entity_id
_entity_poly.type
_entity_poly.pdbx_seq_one_letter_code
_entity_poly.pdbx_strand_id
1 'polypeptide(L)'
;VRWGDKCFWKVHDPATGTIQRKGMGREAECVAFSEYMKHAEQLRRLHDVKDILLSTESPLAIEEVTQHRYPNWTFHFTNVTRVTTSLQTAIRRKAVPDGQMPRDSITNFWIGVQANFLICTPSSNWCRALYRYMIGLNGAVPTARFLDRWRHDTFFPYDDDPKKENMADLAAKEKLVKDP
;
A
#
# COMPACT_ATOMS: atom_id res chain seq x y z
N VAL A 1 1.85 -5.62 -4.63
CA VAL A 1 1.29 -5.35 -3.27
C VAL A 1 2.27 -4.51 -2.47
N ARG A 2 1.84 -3.37 -1.92
CA ARG A 2 2.64 -2.59 -0.95
C ARG A 2 2.00 -2.70 0.43
N TRP A 3 2.57 -3.55 1.27
CA TRP A 3 2.19 -3.66 2.68
C TRP A 3 3.22 -2.93 3.54
N GLY A 4 2.77 -2.12 4.49
CA GLY A 4 3.65 -1.46 5.46
C GLY A 4 3.22 -1.83 6.86
N ASP A 5 4.18 -2.11 7.74
CA ASP A 5 3.97 -2.43 9.16
C ASP A 5 3.54 -1.23 10.00
N LYS A 6 2.71 -0.33 9.45
CA LYS A 6 2.09 0.73 10.24
C LYS A 6 1.20 0.17 11.38
N CYS A 7 0.85 -1.11 11.29
CA CYS A 7 0.24 -1.95 12.32
C CYS A 7 1.16 -2.32 13.49
N PHE A 8 2.47 -2.30 13.28
CA PHE A 8 3.49 -2.84 14.17
C PHE A 8 4.69 -1.90 14.26
N TRP A 9 4.47 -0.61 14.55
CA TRP A 9 5.53 0.24 15.13
C TRP A 9 5.88 -0.34 16.52
N LYS A 10 6.61 -1.44 16.50
CA LYS A 10 7.20 -2.10 17.64
C LYS A 10 8.46 -1.32 17.92
N VAL A 11 8.44 -0.48 18.95
CA VAL A 11 9.68 0.08 19.46
C VAL A 11 10.35 -1.04 20.23
N HIS A 12 11.52 -1.47 19.75
CA HIS A 12 12.39 -2.31 20.54
C HIS A 12 12.90 -1.46 21.69
N ASP A 13 12.53 -1.78 22.93
CA ASP A 13 13.21 -1.20 24.09
C ASP A 13 14.58 -1.88 24.22
N PRO A 14 15.70 -1.16 24.00
CA PRO A 14 17.03 -1.75 24.10
C PRO A 14 17.38 -2.20 25.53
N ALA A 15 16.70 -1.67 26.55
CA ALA A 15 16.97 -1.95 27.95
C ALA A 15 16.22 -3.18 28.48
N THR A 16 15.04 -3.48 27.93
CA THR A 16 14.15 -4.53 28.46
C THR A 16 13.84 -5.65 27.48
N GLY A 17 14.28 -5.52 26.22
CA GLY A 17 14.00 -6.50 25.15
C GLY A 17 12.51 -6.65 24.83
N THR A 18 11.65 -5.83 25.43
CA THR A 18 10.20 -5.99 25.34
C THR A 18 9.67 -5.22 24.13
N ILE A 19 8.83 -5.89 23.35
CA ILE A 19 8.15 -5.29 22.20
C ILE A 19 6.97 -4.47 22.73
N GLN A 20 7.11 -3.15 22.82
CA GLN A 20 5.99 -2.26 23.11
C GLN A 20 5.33 -1.80 21.80
N ARG A 21 4.01 -2.02 21.68
CA ARG A 21 3.18 -1.40 20.63
C ARG A 21 3.15 0.11 20.89
N LYS A 22 3.98 0.88 20.19
CA LYS A 22 3.80 2.33 20.15
C LYS A 22 2.71 2.62 19.13
N GLY A 23 1.75 3.44 19.53
CA GLY A 23 0.47 3.63 18.84
C GLY A 23 0.58 3.82 17.33
N MET A 24 -0.52 3.45 16.66
CA MET A 24 -0.74 3.67 15.22
C MET A 24 -0.26 5.06 14.83
N GLY A 25 0.59 5.16 13.81
CA GLY A 25 0.91 6.47 13.24
C GLY A 25 -0.41 7.17 12.91
N ARG A 26 -0.65 8.35 13.49
CA ARG A 26 -1.95 9.06 13.45
C ARG A 26 -2.51 9.27 12.04
N GLU A 27 -1.66 9.15 11.02
CA GLU A 27 -1.97 9.39 9.61
C GLU A 27 -2.47 8.15 8.86
N ALA A 28 -2.45 6.94 9.45
CA ALA A 28 -2.68 5.70 8.70
C ALA A 28 -3.48 4.63 9.45
N GLU A 29 -4.36 3.97 8.71
CA GLU A 29 -5.10 2.80 9.18
C GLU A 29 -4.22 1.56 9.19
N CYS A 30 -4.32 0.77 10.24
CA CYS A 30 -3.67 -0.53 10.29
C CYS A 30 -4.56 -1.55 9.57
N VAL A 31 -4.06 -2.09 8.46
CA VAL A 31 -4.74 -3.12 7.70
C VAL A 31 -3.89 -4.39 7.71
N ALA A 32 -4.49 -5.50 8.14
CA ALA A 32 -3.83 -6.80 8.21
C ALA A 32 -3.39 -7.29 6.82
N PHE A 33 -2.27 -7.99 6.73
CA PHE A 33 -1.74 -8.49 5.45
C PHE A 33 -2.75 -9.42 4.73
N SER A 34 -3.52 -10.20 5.49
CA SER A 34 -4.61 -11.04 4.97
C SER A 34 -5.65 -10.26 4.15
N GLU A 35 -5.95 -9.01 4.50
CA GLU A 35 -6.88 -8.18 3.71
C GLU A 35 -6.28 -7.80 2.35
N TYR A 36 -4.98 -7.51 2.29
CA TYR A 36 -4.30 -7.29 1.00
C TYR A 36 -4.37 -8.52 0.12
N MET A 37 -4.23 -9.71 0.73
CA MET A 37 -4.28 -10.98 0.02
C MET A 37 -5.70 -11.33 -0.46
N LYS A 38 -6.76 -10.93 0.25
CA LYS A 38 -8.14 -11.04 -0.26
C LYS A 38 -8.34 -10.25 -1.55
N HIS A 39 -7.85 -9.02 -1.61
CA HIS A 39 -7.92 -8.21 -2.83
C HIS A 39 -7.02 -8.75 -3.95
N ALA A 40 -5.85 -9.30 -3.61
CA ALA A 40 -5.00 -9.97 -4.59
C ALA A 40 -5.73 -11.18 -5.21
N GLU A 41 -6.39 -12.00 -4.38
CA GLU A 41 -7.16 -13.16 -4.85
C GLU A 41 -8.34 -12.77 -5.75
N GLN A 42 -9.00 -11.65 -5.49
CA GLN A 42 -10.01 -11.09 -6.40
C GLN A 42 -9.40 -10.73 -7.76
N LEU A 43 -8.25 -10.05 -7.77
CA LEU A 43 -7.56 -9.71 -9.02
C LEU A 43 -7.08 -10.93 -9.78
N ARG A 44 -6.58 -11.98 -9.10
CA ARG A 44 -6.22 -13.25 -9.72
C ARG A 44 -7.38 -13.87 -10.46
N ARG A 45 -8.57 -13.90 -9.86
CA ARG A 45 -9.77 -14.49 -10.48
C ARG A 45 -10.23 -13.69 -11.70
N LEU A 46 -10.04 -12.37 -11.69
CA LEU A 46 -10.47 -11.48 -12.76
C LEU A 46 -9.47 -11.37 -13.92
N HIS A 47 -8.18 -11.55 -13.63
CA HIS A 47 -7.10 -11.22 -14.58
C HIS A 47 -6.03 -12.32 -14.73
N ASP A 48 -6.24 -13.51 -14.16
CA ASP A 48 -5.31 -14.66 -14.14
C ASP A 48 -3.87 -14.31 -13.69
N VAL A 49 -3.74 -13.40 -12.72
CA VAL A 49 -2.44 -12.96 -12.19
C VAL A 49 -1.91 -13.96 -11.16
N LYS A 50 -0.66 -14.39 -11.28
CA LYS A 50 -0.04 -15.41 -10.39
C LYS A 50 1.14 -14.89 -9.57
N ASP A 51 1.64 -13.71 -9.92
CA ASP A 51 2.83 -13.12 -9.33
C ASP A 51 2.49 -11.91 -8.47
N ILE A 52 3.09 -11.84 -7.29
CA ILE A 52 3.03 -10.67 -6.41
C ILE A 52 4.44 -10.15 -6.18
N LEU A 53 4.68 -8.91 -6.62
CA LEU A 53 5.75 -8.12 -6.07
C LEU A 53 5.32 -7.54 -4.71
N LEU A 54 5.98 -8.00 -3.65
CA LEU A 54 5.75 -7.56 -2.28
C LEU A 54 6.77 -6.49 -1.88
N SER A 55 6.32 -5.24 -1.85
CA SER A 55 7.07 -4.13 -1.27
C SER A 55 6.67 -3.98 0.20
N THR A 56 7.60 -4.27 1.13
CA THR A 56 7.35 -4.24 2.58
C THR A 56 8.59 -3.87 3.39
N GLU A 57 8.37 -3.08 4.44
CA GLU A 57 9.37 -2.81 5.50
C GLU A 57 9.28 -3.86 6.61
N SER A 58 8.20 -4.64 6.64
CA SER A 58 7.96 -5.60 7.70
C SER A 58 8.64 -6.95 7.44
N PRO A 59 9.45 -7.46 8.38
CA PRO A 59 9.92 -8.84 8.31
C PRO A 59 8.78 -9.86 8.47
N LEU A 60 7.70 -9.53 9.19
CA LEU A 60 6.58 -10.46 9.43
C LEU A 60 5.83 -10.85 8.16
N ALA A 61 5.68 -9.93 7.20
CA ALA A 61 5.05 -10.29 5.92
C ALA A 61 5.94 -11.21 5.08
N ILE A 62 7.27 -11.05 5.16
CA ILE A 62 8.20 -11.96 4.49
C ILE A 62 8.11 -13.35 5.10
N GLU A 63 8.12 -13.43 6.44
CA GLU A 63 7.91 -14.68 7.15
C GLU A 63 6.57 -15.34 6.74
N GLU A 64 5.48 -14.57 6.70
CA GLU A 64 4.16 -15.10 6.34
C GLU A 64 4.11 -15.71 4.92
N VAL A 65 4.73 -15.05 3.94
CA VAL A 65 4.73 -15.56 2.55
C VAL A 65 5.73 -16.69 2.33
N THR A 66 6.85 -16.69 3.07
CA THR A 66 7.86 -17.77 2.99
C THR A 66 7.42 -19.04 3.71
N GLN A 67 6.51 -18.95 4.68
CA GLN A 67 5.87 -20.11 5.33
C GLN A 67 4.76 -20.77 4.49
N HIS A 68 4.70 -20.51 3.18
CA HIS A 68 3.74 -21.11 2.22
C HIS A 68 2.25 -20.92 2.57
N ARG A 69 1.89 -19.86 3.30
CA ARG A 69 0.47 -19.56 3.62
C ARG A 69 -0.40 -19.21 2.41
N TYR A 70 0.23 -18.86 1.30
CA TYR A 70 -0.43 -18.44 0.06
C TYR A 70 0.11 -19.27 -1.12
N PRO A 71 -0.19 -20.57 -1.20
CA PRO A 71 0.47 -21.51 -2.12
C PRO A 71 0.16 -21.24 -3.60
N ASN A 72 -0.91 -20.50 -3.90
CA ASN A 72 -1.32 -20.17 -5.27
C ASN A 72 -0.60 -18.94 -5.85
N TRP A 73 0.35 -18.39 -5.11
CA TRP A 73 1.03 -17.13 -5.44
C TRP A 73 2.54 -17.33 -5.49
N THR A 74 3.17 -16.76 -6.52
CA THR A 74 4.61 -16.58 -6.57
C THR A 74 4.95 -15.20 -6.01
N PHE A 75 5.71 -15.13 -4.93
CA PHE A 75 6.11 -13.86 -4.32
C PHE A 75 7.52 -13.46 -4.74
N HIS A 76 7.64 -12.20 -5.16
CA HIS A 76 8.89 -11.53 -5.46
C HIS A 76 9.09 -10.40 -4.45
N PHE A 77 10.27 -10.31 -3.86
CA PHE A 77 10.64 -9.21 -2.97
C PHE A 77 12.15 -9.02 -2.98
N THR A 78 12.63 -7.81 -2.77
CA THR A 78 14.08 -7.59 -2.67
C THR A 78 14.61 -8.18 -1.37
N ASN A 79 15.74 -8.89 -1.45
CA ASN A 79 16.44 -9.38 -0.27
C ASN A 79 17.34 -8.28 0.32
N VAL A 80 16.74 -7.35 1.05
CA VAL A 80 17.41 -6.20 1.67
C VAL A 80 17.22 -6.24 3.19
N THR A 81 18.17 -5.68 3.92
CA THR A 81 18.05 -5.53 5.38
C THR A 81 16.89 -4.58 5.69
N ARG A 82 15.82 -5.11 6.28
CA ARG A 82 14.63 -4.34 6.62
C ARG A 82 14.84 -3.70 7.98
N VAL A 83 15.11 -2.39 7.98
CA VAL A 83 15.26 -1.60 9.20
C VAL A 83 13.95 -0.87 9.46
N THR A 84 13.38 -1.04 10.65
CA THR A 84 12.15 -0.35 11.09
C THR A 84 12.38 1.12 11.46
N THR A 85 13.64 1.57 11.49
CA THR A 85 13.97 2.98 11.67
C THR A 85 13.50 3.74 10.44
N SER A 86 12.44 4.54 10.59
CA SER A 86 11.91 5.29 9.47
C SER A 86 13.00 6.21 8.90
N LEU A 87 13.14 6.23 7.57
CA LEU A 87 14.03 7.16 6.87
C LEU A 87 13.76 8.61 7.29
N GLN A 88 12.51 8.94 7.62
CA GLN A 88 12.15 10.24 8.19
C GLN A 88 12.84 10.53 9.53
N THR A 89 12.96 9.52 10.40
CA THR A 89 13.69 9.65 11.67
C THR A 89 15.18 9.84 11.41
N ALA A 90 15.75 9.09 10.46
CA ALA A 90 17.16 9.24 10.06
C ALA A 90 17.46 10.63 9.50
N ILE A 91 16.61 11.15 8.61
CA ILE A 91 16.68 12.51 8.06
C ILE A 91 16.56 13.55 9.18
N ARG A 92 15.57 13.43 10.07
CA ARG A 92 15.39 14.35 11.22
C ARG A 92 16.62 14.37 12.13
N ARG A 93 17.31 13.23 12.26
CA ARG A 93 18.54 13.08 13.05
C ARG A 93 19.81 13.49 12.29
N LYS A 94 19.70 13.98 11.04
CA LYS A 94 20.83 14.24 10.13
C LYS A 94 21.75 13.02 9.95
N ALA A 95 21.23 11.83 10.22
CA ALA A 95 21.95 10.57 10.16
C ALA A 95 21.49 9.82 8.91
N VAL A 96 21.68 10.45 7.74
CA VAL A 96 21.35 9.79 6.47
C VAL A 96 22.15 8.49 6.43
N PRO A 97 21.48 7.34 6.30
CA PRO A 97 22.15 6.04 6.30
C PRO A 97 23.16 5.94 5.16
N ASP A 98 24.01 4.92 5.22
CA ASP A 98 24.89 4.58 4.11
C ASP A 98 24.13 4.52 2.77
N GLY A 99 24.83 4.74 1.66
CA GLY A 99 24.22 4.82 0.34
C GLY A 99 23.46 3.56 -0.11
N GLN A 100 23.49 2.47 0.67
CA GLN A 100 22.80 1.23 0.38
C GLN A 100 21.28 1.36 0.54
N MET A 101 20.80 1.94 1.65
CA MET A 101 19.36 2.08 1.88
C MET A 101 18.63 2.90 0.80
N PRO A 102 19.18 4.05 0.34
CA PRO A 102 18.62 4.76 -0.82
C PRO A 102 18.59 3.91 -2.09
N ARG A 103 19.65 3.14 -2.38
CA ARG A 103 19.73 2.26 -3.56
C ARG A 103 18.67 1.15 -3.52
N ASP A 104 18.51 0.51 -2.36
CA ASP A 104 17.50 -0.53 -2.14
C ASP A 104 16.08 0.03 -2.26
N SER A 105 15.86 1.24 -1.75
CA SER A 105 14.58 1.94 -1.85
C SER A 105 14.24 2.28 -3.30
N ILE A 106 15.20 2.84 -4.05
CA ILE A 106 15.03 3.15 -5.48
C ILE A 106 14.79 1.88 -6.29
N THR A 107 15.51 0.79 -6.00
CA THR A 107 15.33 -0.50 -6.66
C THR A 107 13.92 -1.05 -6.42
N ASN A 108 13.48 -1.08 -5.16
CA ASN A 108 12.11 -1.48 -4.79
C ASN A 108 11.06 -0.60 -5.45
N PHE A 109 11.32 0.70 -5.54
CA PHE A 109 10.44 1.65 -6.18
C PHE A 109 10.32 1.36 -7.68
N TRP A 110 11.46 1.21 -8.36
CA TRP A 110 11.53 0.98 -9.80
C TRP A 110 10.85 -0.33 -10.20
N ILE A 111 11.09 -1.42 -9.48
CA ILE A 111 10.39 -2.69 -9.73
C ILE A 111 8.90 -2.54 -9.39
N GLY A 112 8.58 -1.79 -8.34
CA GLY A 112 7.22 -1.49 -7.88
C GLY A 112 6.33 -0.85 -8.94
N VAL A 113 6.85 0.16 -9.64
CA VAL A 113 6.09 0.93 -10.63
C VAL A 113 5.87 0.18 -11.95
N GLN A 114 6.54 -0.96 -12.16
CA GLN A 114 6.35 -1.82 -13.33
C GLN A 114 5.20 -2.82 -13.16
N ALA A 115 4.59 -2.90 -11.97
CA ALA A 115 3.47 -3.81 -11.72
C ALA A 115 2.23 -3.45 -12.57
N ASN A 116 1.44 -4.45 -12.98
CA ASN A 116 0.19 -4.19 -13.70
C ASN A 116 -0.94 -3.70 -12.79
N PHE A 117 -0.92 -4.13 -11.52
CA PHE A 117 -1.94 -3.85 -10.51
C PHE A 117 -1.30 -3.35 -9.22
N LEU A 118 -1.97 -2.45 -8.52
CA LEU A 118 -1.52 -1.92 -7.24
C LEU A 118 -2.51 -2.26 -6.12
N ILE A 119 -2.03 -2.78 -5.00
CA ILE A 119 -2.82 -2.93 -3.77
C ILE A 119 -2.03 -2.27 -2.66
N CYS A 120 -2.57 -1.21 -2.08
CA CYS A 120 -1.88 -0.44 -1.04
C CYS A 120 -2.82 0.42 -0.17
N THR A 121 -2.24 1.07 0.82
CA THR A 121 -2.90 2.05 1.70
C THR A 121 -2.51 3.47 1.30
N PRO A 122 -3.42 4.30 0.74
CA PRO A 122 -3.14 5.68 0.32
C PRO A 122 -2.54 6.57 1.41
N SER A 123 -2.74 6.28 2.69
CA SER A 123 -2.04 6.96 3.79
C SER A 123 -0.51 6.82 3.72
N SER A 124 0.03 5.87 2.95
CA SER A 124 1.46 5.70 2.74
C SER A 124 1.98 6.59 1.61
N ASN A 125 2.93 7.48 1.91
CA ASN A 125 3.68 8.22 0.89
C ASN A 125 4.25 7.29 -0.19
N TRP A 126 4.66 6.07 0.18
CA TRP A 126 5.17 5.07 -0.76
C TRP A 126 4.08 4.58 -1.73
N CYS A 127 2.88 4.28 -1.22
CA CYS A 127 1.72 3.90 -2.05
C CYS A 127 1.40 5.02 -3.05
N ARG A 128 1.38 6.27 -2.59
CA ARG A 128 1.10 7.42 -3.45
C ARG A 128 2.16 7.66 -4.51
N ALA A 129 3.44 7.53 -4.14
CA ALA A 129 4.54 7.66 -5.08
C ALA A 129 4.47 6.57 -6.16
N LEU A 130 4.26 5.30 -5.77
CA LEU A 130 4.09 4.20 -6.73
C LEU A 130 2.95 4.50 -7.70
N TYR A 131 1.76 4.80 -7.19
CA TYR A 131 0.58 5.04 -8.02
C TYR A 131 0.79 6.16 -9.04
N ARG A 132 1.34 7.31 -8.61
CA ARG A 132 1.60 8.45 -9.51
C ARG A 132 2.63 8.13 -10.58
N TYR A 133 3.70 7.44 -10.22
CA TYR A 133 4.71 7.07 -11.20
C TYR A 133 4.19 6.01 -12.17
N MET A 134 3.35 5.07 -11.72
CA MET A 134 2.67 4.14 -12.61
C MET A 134 1.80 4.89 -13.64
N ILE A 135 1.08 5.94 -13.23
CA ILE A 135 0.33 6.81 -14.17
C ILE A 135 1.29 7.48 -15.16
N GLY A 136 2.38 8.07 -14.66
CA GLY A 136 3.36 8.76 -15.50
C GLY A 136 4.07 7.85 -16.50
N LEU A 137 4.34 6.60 -16.12
CA LEU A 137 5.00 5.60 -16.98
C LEU A 137 4.05 5.00 -18.01
N ASN A 138 2.82 4.68 -17.62
CA ASN A 138 1.88 3.96 -18.49
C ASN A 138 0.98 4.89 -19.30
N GLY A 139 0.93 6.19 -18.98
CA GLY A 139 0.01 7.15 -19.60
C GLY A 139 -1.48 6.86 -19.28
N ALA A 140 -1.75 5.94 -18.35
CA ALA A 140 -3.09 5.48 -18.00
C ALA A 140 -3.19 5.26 -16.48
N VAL A 141 -4.42 5.35 -15.96
CA VAL A 141 -4.71 5.07 -14.55
C VAL A 141 -4.54 3.56 -14.29
N PRO A 142 -3.61 3.14 -13.42
CA PRO A 142 -3.43 1.71 -13.14
C PRO A 142 -4.62 1.19 -12.34
N THR A 143 -4.93 -0.09 -12.52
CA THR A 143 -5.93 -0.77 -11.69
C THR A 143 -5.37 -0.89 -10.27
N ALA A 144 -5.97 -0.16 -9.33
CA ALA A 144 -5.52 -0.09 -7.95
C ALA A 144 -6.65 -0.42 -6.96
N ARG A 145 -6.31 -1.09 -5.85
CA ARG A 145 -7.18 -1.30 -4.69
C ARG A 145 -6.59 -0.59 -3.48
N PHE A 146 -7.36 0.32 -2.92
CA PHE A 146 -6.97 1.13 -1.77
C PHE A 146 -7.67 0.63 -0.51
N LEU A 147 -6.90 0.32 0.53
CA LEU A 147 -7.41 -0.35 1.73
C LEU A 147 -7.62 0.58 2.93
N ASP A 148 -7.42 1.88 2.74
CA ASP A 148 -7.77 2.88 3.75
C ASP A 148 -8.55 4.03 3.10
N ARG A 149 -9.21 4.81 3.95
CA ARG A 149 -10.03 5.97 3.54
C ARG A 149 -9.22 7.27 3.46
N TRP A 150 -7.89 7.20 3.46
CA TRP A 150 -7.07 8.41 3.44
C TRP A 150 -7.33 9.16 2.13
N ARG A 151 -7.90 10.36 2.19
CA ARG A 151 -8.44 11.08 1.01
C ARG A 151 -7.93 12.51 0.87
N HIS A 152 -6.79 12.83 1.49
CA HIS A 152 -6.24 14.19 1.49
C HIS A 152 -5.54 14.54 0.17
N ASP A 153 -5.73 13.74 -0.86
CA ASP A 153 -5.12 13.88 -2.18
C ASP A 153 -6.20 13.65 -3.22
N THR A 154 -6.40 14.62 -4.09
CA THR A 154 -7.57 14.71 -4.98
C THR A 154 -7.51 13.77 -6.18
N PHE A 155 -6.46 12.95 -6.30
CA PHE A 155 -6.16 12.18 -7.52
C PHE A 155 -6.45 10.68 -7.44
N PHE A 156 -6.91 10.16 -6.29
CA PHE A 156 -7.24 8.74 -6.16
C PHE A 156 -8.72 8.48 -6.51
N PRO A 157 -9.03 7.66 -7.52
CA PRO A 157 -10.38 7.18 -7.73
C PRO A 157 -10.69 6.14 -6.65
N TYR A 158 -11.57 6.50 -5.71
CA TYR A 158 -12.14 5.55 -4.76
C TYR A 158 -13.33 4.85 -5.42
N ASP A 159 -13.46 3.54 -5.20
CA ASP A 159 -14.63 2.77 -5.64
C ASP A 159 -15.90 3.24 -4.89
N ASP A 160 -15.75 3.67 -3.62
CA ASP A 160 -16.85 4.11 -2.75
C ASP A 160 -17.10 5.63 -2.78
N ASP A 161 -16.92 6.31 -3.91
CA ASP A 161 -17.22 7.76 -3.96
C ASP A 161 -18.74 7.98 -3.74
N PRO A 162 -19.19 8.54 -2.60
CA PRO A 162 -20.61 8.78 -2.36
C PRO A 162 -21.21 9.78 -3.36
N LYS A 163 -20.37 10.52 -4.11
CA LYS A 163 -20.83 11.35 -5.22
C LYS A 163 -21.26 10.54 -6.45
N LYS A 164 -20.76 9.31 -6.65
CA LYS A 164 -21.24 8.43 -7.73
C LYS A 164 -22.63 7.88 -7.44
N GLU A 165 -22.94 7.54 -6.18
CA GLU A 165 -24.29 7.15 -5.76
C GLU A 165 -25.27 8.34 -5.88
N ASN A 166 -24.83 9.56 -5.54
CA ASN A 166 -25.68 10.76 -5.63
C ASN A 166 -26.01 11.21 -7.05
N MET A 167 -25.19 10.91 -8.07
CA MET A 167 -25.47 11.34 -9.45
C MET A 167 -26.61 10.55 -10.10
N ALA A 168 -26.78 9.27 -9.74
CA ALA A 168 -27.93 8.47 -10.18
C ALA A 168 -29.23 8.96 -9.52
N ASP A 169 -29.17 9.31 -8.22
CA ASP A 169 -30.30 9.89 -7.47
C ASP A 169 -30.65 11.32 -7.91
N LEU A 170 -29.67 12.13 -8.27
CA LEU A 170 -29.87 13.48 -8.84
C LEU A 170 -30.52 13.40 -10.23
N ALA A 171 -30.09 12.47 -11.08
CA ALA A 171 -30.70 12.23 -12.39
C ALA A 171 -32.15 11.68 -12.29
N ALA A 172 -32.45 10.88 -11.26
CA ALA A 172 -33.80 10.42 -10.97
C ALA A 172 -34.71 11.56 -10.48
N LYS A 173 -34.18 12.47 -9.64
CA LYS A 173 -34.91 13.65 -9.16
C LYS A 173 -35.15 14.70 -10.25
N GLU A 174 -34.22 14.89 -11.18
CA GLU A 174 -34.43 15.79 -12.33
C GLU A 174 -35.48 15.28 -13.33
N LYS A 175 -35.67 13.96 -13.45
CA LYS A 175 -36.74 13.38 -14.27
C LYS A 175 -38.13 13.59 -13.64
N LEU A 176 -38.23 13.55 -12.32
CA LEU A 176 -39.50 13.77 -11.59
C LEU A 176 -39.95 15.24 -11.56
N VAL A 177 -39.06 16.19 -11.84
CA VAL A 177 -39.37 17.63 -11.87
C VAL A 177 -39.76 18.11 -13.27
N LYS A 178 -39.43 17.34 -14.32
CA LYS A 178 -39.73 17.70 -15.72
C LYS A 178 -41.04 17.15 -16.26
N ASP A 179 -41.75 16.33 -15.49
CA ASP A 179 -43.12 15.88 -15.79
C ASP A 179 -44.07 16.15 -14.61
N PRO A 180 -44.68 17.35 -14.53
CA PRO A 180 -46.07 17.52 -14.12
C PRO A 180 -47.02 17.39 -15.32
#